data_AF-A0A3A0CU58-F1
#
_entry.id   AF-A0A3A0CU58-F1
#
_cell.length_a   1.000
_cell.length_b   1.000
_cell.length_c   1.000
_cell.angle_alpha   90.00
_cell.angle_beta   90.00
_cell.angle_gamma   90.00
#
_symmetry.space_group_name_H-M   'P 1'
#
loop_
_entity.id
_entity.type
_entity.pdbx_description
1 polymer ?
#
loop_
_entity_poly.entity_id
_entity_poly.type
_entity_poly.pdbx_seq_one_letter_code
_entity_poly.pdbx_strand_id
1 'polypeptide(L)'
;MKAKELETAYLAGVQQNIKDAGVRAAGRHTQYTEIDSGERVRAAMIDQRLHDRRLAAELPQGRGFVIRSFTRRLFFWKKLQSVTVASVLAPPEPLLRGEAAPPPVTLSQLGTHVRSLLNDPRAPHVIGICSPSGFEESVYRAPLDIPNVTLVLVEPAPGGGWKVSSPGRSVDERILKLFNPENVAQKLDRVRREIEERRTDLLTGGLSAASMAARLALPVKLVQQAFEAVAKGDPELRVSKRSGDWLLFRGAAVFSGEEDVSMLDWIRNLFSREGDEARKINVLSERRAALSDRLNRMYDDIGKLEKKEAQLLDEGKAAASNVVKRRIAAQISHLRSDIGRCNTSAALLSKQINIISTHIHNLQLAQTGSIAQLPSSEELTEAAVNAEEMLEQLAASDELVTGLEVSMAQTAMSEEEAAILKELEGAQAPAATGTREATPPVPQTARSEPAPRERSGPQAE
;
A
#
# COMPACT_ATOMS: atom_id res chain seq x y z
N MET A 1 -4.72 -23.52 4.42
CA MET A 1 -6.12 -23.10 4.18
C MET A 1 -6.25 -21.93 3.21
N LYS A 2 -5.66 -20.74 3.47
CA LYS A 2 -5.82 -19.55 2.61
C LYS A 2 -5.54 -19.77 1.10
N ALA A 3 -4.52 -20.54 0.72
CA ALA A 3 -4.15 -20.74 -0.68
C ALA A 3 -5.24 -21.46 -1.51
N LYS A 4 -5.96 -22.43 -0.94
CA LYS A 4 -7.03 -23.17 -1.62
C LYS A 4 -8.29 -22.31 -1.80
N GLU A 5 -8.58 -21.46 -0.81
CA GLU A 5 -9.67 -20.47 -0.91
C GLU A 5 -9.39 -19.47 -2.02
N LEU A 6 -8.13 -18.98 -2.11
CA LEU A 6 -7.68 -18.11 -3.21
C LEU A 6 -7.80 -18.81 -4.57
N GLU A 7 -7.35 -20.07 -4.69
CA GLU A 7 -7.53 -20.86 -5.93
C GLU A 7 -9.01 -20.92 -6.35
N THR A 8 -9.89 -21.26 -5.41
CA THR A 8 -11.32 -21.41 -5.68
C THR A 8 -11.96 -20.08 -6.07
N ALA A 9 -11.66 -19.00 -5.33
CA ALA A 9 -12.17 -17.66 -5.60
C ALA A 9 -11.69 -17.13 -6.96
N TYR A 10 -10.41 -17.35 -7.30
CA TYR A 10 -9.86 -16.97 -8.59
C TYR A 10 -10.59 -17.65 -9.75
N LEU A 11 -10.66 -18.99 -9.72
CA LEU A 11 -11.26 -19.75 -10.82
C LEU A 11 -12.75 -19.44 -10.98
N ALA A 12 -13.49 -19.30 -9.87
CA ALA A 12 -14.91 -18.93 -9.91
C ALA A 12 -15.11 -17.53 -10.51
N GLY A 13 -14.33 -16.53 -10.08
CA GLY A 13 -14.42 -15.17 -10.58
C GLY A 13 -14.08 -15.06 -12.06
N VAL A 14 -12.96 -15.67 -12.50
CA VAL A 14 -12.56 -15.66 -13.92
C VAL A 14 -13.56 -16.41 -14.79
N GLN A 15 -14.08 -17.55 -14.33
CA GLN A 15 -15.10 -18.29 -15.07
C GLN A 15 -16.37 -17.45 -15.27
N GLN A 16 -16.79 -16.72 -14.24
CA GLN A 16 -17.95 -15.82 -14.33
C GLN A 16 -17.69 -14.67 -15.32
N ASN A 17 -16.54 -14.01 -15.22
CA ASN A 17 -16.18 -12.92 -16.14
C ASN A 17 -16.14 -13.37 -17.61
N ILE A 18 -15.62 -14.57 -17.88
CA ILE A 18 -15.56 -15.10 -19.25
C ILE A 18 -16.97 -15.43 -19.77
N LYS A 19 -17.88 -15.89 -18.90
CA LYS A 19 -19.29 -16.09 -19.26
C LYS A 19 -19.95 -14.74 -19.60
N ASP A 20 -19.74 -13.72 -18.76
CA ASP A 20 -20.35 -12.39 -18.88
C ASP A 20 -19.81 -11.60 -20.08
N ALA A 21 -18.52 -11.75 -20.39
CA ALA A 21 -17.90 -11.12 -21.56
C ALA A 21 -18.40 -11.66 -22.91
N GLY A 22 -19.35 -12.60 -22.90
CA GLY A 22 -20.07 -12.95 -24.11
C GLY A 22 -19.22 -13.73 -25.10
N VAL A 23 -18.63 -14.84 -24.65
CA VAL A 23 -18.15 -15.91 -25.55
C VAL A 23 -19.25 -16.41 -26.51
N ARG A 24 -20.52 -16.02 -26.29
CA ARG A 24 -21.66 -16.17 -27.21
C ARG A 24 -21.67 -15.15 -28.36
N ALA A 25 -20.52 -14.82 -28.96
CA ALA A 25 -20.53 -14.18 -30.27
C ALA A 25 -21.16 -15.18 -31.27
N ALA A 26 -22.21 -14.76 -31.97
CA ALA A 26 -22.96 -15.61 -32.91
C ALA A 26 -22.00 -16.36 -33.87
N GLY A 27 -22.08 -17.70 -33.86
CA GLY A 27 -21.27 -18.56 -34.73
C GLY A 27 -19.93 -19.07 -34.16
N ARG A 28 -19.54 -18.69 -32.94
CA ARG A 28 -18.38 -19.29 -32.26
C ARG A 28 -18.77 -20.54 -31.49
N HIS A 29 -18.06 -21.63 -31.74
CA HIS A 29 -18.17 -22.85 -30.96
C HIS A 29 -17.04 -22.88 -29.93
N THR A 30 -17.36 -23.11 -28.67
CA THR A 30 -16.36 -23.18 -27.62
C THR A 30 -16.33 -24.55 -26.97
N GLN A 31 -15.11 -25.01 -26.69
CA GLN A 31 -14.85 -26.24 -25.97
C GLN A 31 -14.17 -25.91 -24.66
N TYR A 32 -14.76 -26.37 -23.57
CA TYR A 32 -14.24 -26.23 -22.21
C TYR A 32 -13.51 -27.51 -21.80
N THR A 33 -12.37 -27.38 -21.14
CA THR A 33 -11.58 -28.51 -20.61
C THR A 33 -11.01 -28.11 -19.27
N GLU A 34 -11.22 -28.91 -18.23
CA GLU A 34 -10.61 -28.67 -16.92
C GLU A 34 -9.15 -29.14 -16.92
N ILE A 35 -8.31 -28.42 -16.17
CA ILE A 35 -6.94 -28.79 -15.85
C ILE A 35 -6.92 -29.14 -14.37
N ASP A 36 -6.38 -30.30 -14.04
CA ASP A 36 -6.11 -30.72 -12.68
C ASP A 36 -4.64 -31.06 -12.53
N SER A 37 -3.94 -30.36 -11.63
CA SER A 37 -2.53 -30.61 -11.32
C SER A 37 -2.36 -31.38 -10.00
N GLY A 38 -3.43 -31.96 -9.45
CA GLY A 38 -3.41 -32.69 -8.17
C GLY A 38 -2.43 -33.88 -8.15
N GLU A 39 -2.06 -34.43 -9.31
CA GLU A 39 -0.98 -35.40 -9.42
C GLU A 39 0.37 -34.86 -8.94
N ARG A 40 0.68 -33.58 -9.18
CA ARG A 40 1.90 -32.95 -8.68
C ARG A 40 1.89 -32.83 -7.15
N VAL A 41 0.74 -32.50 -6.57
CA VAL A 41 0.59 -32.46 -5.10
C VAL A 41 0.77 -33.86 -4.52
N ARG A 42 0.13 -34.88 -5.11
CA ARG A 42 0.28 -36.28 -4.68
C ARG A 42 1.72 -36.77 -4.80
N ALA A 43 2.41 -36.45 -5.89
CA ALA A 43 3.81 -36.79 -6.08
C ALA A 43 4.70 -36.14 -5.00
N ALA A 44 4.55 -34.84 -4.78
CA ALA A 44 5.29 -34.12 -3.73
C ALA A 44 5.01 -34.66 -2.32
N MET A 45 3.78 -35.08 -2.04
CA MET A 45 3.40 -35.74 -0.79
C MET A 45 4.08 -37.11 -0.62
N ILE A 46 4.13 -37.92 -1.69
CA ILE A 46 4.82 -39.21 -1.70
C ILE A 46 6.32 -39.02 -1.45
N ASP A 47 6.94 -38.05 -2.12
CA ASP A 47 8.37 -37.74 -1.96
C ASP A 47 8.72 -37.35 -0.52
N GLN A 48 7.82 -36.65 0.17
CA GLN A 48 7.96 -36.27 1.58
C GLN A 48 7.43 -37.33 2.56
N ARG A 49 6.95 -38.48 2.07
CA ARG A 49 6.35 -39.57 2.86
C ARG A 49 5.13 -39.11 3.71
N LEU A 50 4.38 -38.14 3.20
CA LEU A 50 3.14 -37.64 3.80
C LEU A 50 1.94 -38.32 3.14
N HIS A 51 1.27 -39.23 3.85
CA HIS A 51 0.13 -40.00 3.32
C HIS A 51 -1.24 -39.52 3.85
N ASP A 52 -1.34 -38.27 4.27
CA ASP A 52 -2.58 -37.71 4.83
C ASP A 52 -3.55 -37.23 3.73
N ARG A 53 -4.67 -37.93 3.58
CA ARG A 53 -5.73 -37.58 2.62
C ARG A 53 -6.42 -36.26 2.95
N ARG A 54 -6.51 -35.87 4.23
CA ARG A 54 -7.12 -34.60 4.63
C ARG A 54 -6.24 -33.44 4.23
N LEU A 55 -4.94 -33.53 4.54
CA LEU A 55 -3.95 -32.56 4.09
C LEU A 55 -3.97 -32.40 2.57
N ALA A 56 -3.97 -33.52 1.82
CA ALA A 56 -4.07 -33.48 0.37
C ALA A 56 -5.31 -32.71 -0.10
N ALA A 57 -6.47 -32.90 0.54
CA ALA A 57 -7.69 -32.20 0.19
C ALA A 57 -7.66 -30.70 0.55
N GLU A 58 -6.87 -30.28 1.53
CA GLU A 58 -6.75 -28.89 1.98
C GLU A 58 -5.77 -28.05 1.14
N LEU A 59 -4.86 -28.70 0.42
CA LEU A 59 -3.88 -28.03 -0.42
C LEU A 59 -4.48 -27.55 -1.75
N PRO A 60 -3.98 -26.43 -2.31
CA PRO A 60 -4.30 -26.01 -3.67
C PRO A 60 -3.85 -27.11 -4.65
N GLN A 61 -4.74 -27.50 -5.56
CA GLN A 61 -4.46 -28.58 -6.52
C GLN A 61 -3.89 -28.05 -7.83
N GLY A 62 -3.69 -26.73 -7.95
CA GLY A 62 -3.24 -26.12 -9.20
C GLY A 62 -4.27 -26.31 -10.32
N ARG A 63 -5.56 -26.20 -9.96
CA ARG A 63 -6.65 -26.35 -10.91
C ARG A 63 -6.64 -25.22 -11.94
N GLY A 64 -7.29 -25.50 -13.05
CA GLY A 64 -7.49 -24.53 -14.10
C GLY A 64 -8.53 -24.98 -15.11
N PHE A 65 -8.67 -24.20 -16.16
CA PHE A 65 -9.46 -24.58 -17.32
C PHE A 65 -8.93 -23.94 -18.59
N VAL A 66 -9.23 -24.59 -19.71
CA VAL A 66 -8.93 -24.17 -21.06
C VAL A 66 -10.23 -23.99 -21.82
N ILE A 67 -10.37 -22.85 -22.48
CA ILE A 67 -11.46 -22.55 -23.40
C ILE A 67 -10.87 -22.41 -24.79
N ARG A 68 -11.19 -23.36 -25.66
CA ARG A 68 -10.82 -23.32 -27.08
C ARG A 68 -11.97 -22.72 -27.86
N SER A 69 -11.69 -21.63 -28.58
CA SER A 69 -12.68 -20.95 -29.43
C SER A 69 -12.47 -21.30 -30.88
N PHE A 70 -13.53 -21.77 -31.55
CA PHE A 70 -13.50 -22.16 -32.95
C PHE A 70 -14.41 -21.28 -33.80
N THR A 71 -13.93 -20.91 -34.98
CA THR A 71 -14.73 -20.30 -36.05
C THR A 71 -15.08 -21.37 -37.08
N ARG A 72 -16.35 -21.39 -37.53
CA ARG A 72 -16.76 -22.20 -38.66
C ARG A 72 -16.17 -21.64 -39.96
N ARG A 73 -15.47 -22.48 -40.71
CA ARG A 73 -15.15 -22.28 -42.13
C ARG A 73 -16.17 -23.03 -43.00
N LEU A 74 -16.08 -22.83 -44.31
CA LEU A 74 -16.98 -23.41 -45.31
C LEU A 74 -17.17 -24.94 -45.10
N PHE A 75 -18.39 -25.40 -45.38
CA PHE A 75 -18.88 -26.78 -45.32
C PHE A 75 -18.89 -27.46 -43.94
N PHE A 76 -17.77 -27.78 -43.27
CA PHE A 76 -17.80 -28.43 -41.94
C PHE A 76 -16.55 -28.18 -41.07
N TRP A 77 -15.58 -27.39 -41.57
CA TRP A 77 -14.27 -27.32 -40.93
C TRP A 77 -14.25 -26.25 -39.83
N LYS A 78 -13.81 -26.63 -38.63
CA LYS A 78 -13.59 -25.72 -37.50
C LYS A 78 -12.12 -25.28 -37.50
N LYS A 79 -11.87 -23.97 -37.56
CA LYS A 79 -10.53 -23.41 -37.34
C LYS A 79 -10.42 -22.93 -35.90
N LEU A 80 -9.41 -23.40 -35.16
CA LEU A 80 -9.09 -22.87 -33.83
C LEU A 80 -8.69 -21.40 -33.99
N GLN A 81 -9.47 -20.52 -33.35
CA GLN A 81 -9.29 -19.08 -33.43
C GLN A 81 -8.43 -18.58 -32.27
N SER A 82 -8.68 -19.06 -31.06
CA SER A 82 -7.95 -18.66 -29.86
C SER A 82 -8.09 -19.70 -28.75
N VAL A 83 -7.14 -19.65 -27.81
CA VAL A 83 -7.14 -20.46 -26.59
C VAL A 83 -7.06 -19.52 -25.38
N THR A 84 -8.03 -19.61 -24.48
CA THR A 84 -8.01 -18.88 -23.21
C THR A 84 -7.77 -19.87 -22.09
N VAL A 85 -6.77 -19.62 -21.25
CA VAL A 85 -6.39 -20.50 -20.13
C VAL A 85 -6.45 -19.72 -18.84
N ALA A 86 -7.11 -20.26 -17.82
CA ALA A 86 -7.00 -19.79 -16.45
C ALA A 86 -6.42 -20.93 -15.62
N SER A 87 -5.30 -20.69 -14.92
CA SER A 87 -4.63 -21.73 -14.13
C SER A 87 -4.06 -21.14 -12.86
N VAL A 88 -3.97 -21.96 -11.80
CA VAL A 88 -3.31 -21.60 -10.55
C VAL A 88 -1.95 -22.30 -10.46
N LEU A 89 -0.92 -21.52 -10.18
CA LEU A 89 0.44 -21.98 -9.95
C LEU A 89 0.76 -21.85 -8.47
N ALA A 90 0.65 -22.97 -7.76
CA ALA A 90 0.99 -23.07 -6.34
C ALA A 90 1.98 -24.24 -6.16
N PRO A 91 3.29 -23.97 -6.01
CA PRO A 91 4.27 -25.01 -5.72
C PRO A 91 3.88 -25.77 -4.44
N PRO A 92 3.70 -27.10 -4.48
CA PRO A 92 3.24 -27.86 -3.33
C PRO A 92 4.30 -27.97 -2.23
N GLU A 93 5.59 -27.92 -2.59
CA GLU A 93 6.70 -28.25 -1.68
C GLU A 93 6.78 -27.32 -0.45
N PRO A 94 6.70 -25.98 -0.58
CA PRO A 94 6.71 -25.08 0.57
C PRO A 94 5.46 -25.23 1.46
N LEU A 95 4.30 -25.48 0.85
CA LEU A 95 3.04 -25.66 1.57
C LEU A 95 3.03 -26.95 2.39
N LEU A 96 3.62 -28.02 1.88
CA LEU A 96 3.75 -29.30 2.58
C LEU A 96 4.69 -29.22 3.79
N ARG A 97 5.67 -28.31 3.77
CA ARG A 97 6.56 -28.04 4.91
C ARG A 97 5.90 -27.22 6.02
N GLY A 98 4.65 -26.78 5.83
CA GLY A 98 3.93 -25.94 6.79
C GLY A 98 4.41 -24.48 6.79
N GLU A 99 5.08 -24.02 5.73
CA GLU A 99 5.47 -22.61 5.61
C GLU A 99 4.20 -21.76 5.49
N ALA A 100 4.01 -20.83 6.44
CA ALA A 100 2.80 -20.00 6.50
C ALA A 100 2.65 -19.06 5.28
N ALA A 101 3.79 -18.65 4.71
CA ALA A 101 3.89 -17.82 3.52
C ALA A 101 4.88 -18.47 2.54
N PRO A 102 4.40 -19.33 1.62
CA PRO A 102 5.26 -19.90 0.57
C PRO A 102 6.00 -18.79 -0.20
N PRO A 103 7.23 -19.04 -0.69
CA PRO A 103 7.97 -18.07 -1.47
C PRO A 103 7.20 -17.69 -2.76
N PRO A 104 7.41 -16.47 -3.26
CA PRO A 104 6.80 -16.04 -4.51
C PRO A 104 7.29 -16.90 -5.68
N VAL A 105 6.45 -17.03 -6.70
CA VAL A 105 6.76 -17.80 -7.91
C VAL A 105 7.89 -17.13 -8.70
N THR A 106 8.91 -17.91 -9.01
CA THR A 106 10.08 -17.48 -9.80
C THR A 106 9.77 -17.44 -11.30
N LEU A 107 10.55 -16.67 -12.07
CA LEU A 107 10.46 -16.64 -13.54
C LEU A 107 10.63 -18.04 -14.18
N SER A 108 11.50 -18.88 -13.62
CA SER A 108 11.77 -20.23 -14.14
C SER A 108 10.56 -21.17 -13.98
N GLN A 109 9.91 -21.11 -12.81
CA GLN A 109 8.70 -21.88 -12.52
C GLN A 109 7.54 -21.41 -13.40
N LEU A 110 7.37 -20.09 -13.53
CA LEU A 110 6.35 -19.51 -14.40
C LEU A 110 6.57 -19.91 -15.86
N GLY A 111 7.79 -19.80 -16.39
CA GLY A 111 8.11 -20.18 -17.76
C GLY A 111 7.87 -21.67 -18.03
N THR A 112 8.22 -22.54 -17.08
CA THR A 112 7.95 -23.98 -17.17
C THR A 112 6.45 -24.27 -17.17
N HIS A 113 5.70 -23.61 -16.29
CA HIS A 113 4.25 -23.75 -16.20
C HIS A 113 3.55 -23.27 -17.48
N VAL A 114 3.90 -22.08 -17.98
CA VAL A 114 3.33 -21.53 -19.23
C VAL A 114 3.56 -22.50 -20.39
N ARG A 115 4.78 -23.02 -20.56
CA ARG A 115 5.09 -23.98 -21.64
C ARG A 115 4.25 -25.26 -21.55
N SER A 116 3.96 -25.74 -20.33
CA SER A 116 3.11 -26.92 -20.12
C SER A 116 1.65 -26.71 -20.55
N LEU A 117 1.19 -25.46 -20.61
CA LEU A 117 -0.18 -25.11 -21.01
C LEU A 117 -0.33 -24.94 -22.53
N LEU A 118 0.78 -24.82 -23.27
CA LEU A 118 0.80 -24.58 -24.71
C LEU A 118 0.64 -25.87 -25.50
N ASN A 119 -0.61 -26.25 -25.75
CA ASN A 119 -0.92 -27.44 -26.54
C ASN A 119 -0.92 -27.19 -28.06
N ASP A 120 -1.06 -25.95 -28.52
CA ASP A 120 -1.05 -25.60 -29.96
C ASP A 120 -0.37 -24.24 -30.19
N PRO A 121 0.94 -24.19 -30.52
CA PRO A 121 1.67 -22.93 -30.64
C PRO A 121 1.20 -22.03 -31.81
N ARG A 122 0.35 -22.54 -32.71
CA ARG A 122 -0.12 -21.79 -33.88
C ARG A 122 -1.29 -20.86 -33.57
N ALA A 123 -2.07 -21.16 -32.52
CA ALA A 123 -3.20 -20.33 -32.12
C ALA A 123 -2.77 -19.26 -31.11
N PRO A 124 -3.38 -18.06 -31.12
CA PRO A 124 -3.16 -17.06 -30.08
C PRO A 124 -3.71 -17.56 -28.73
N HIS A 125 -2.88 -17.49 -27.71
CA HIS A 125 -3.14 -17.89 -26.34
C HIS A 125 -3.28 -16.66 -25.45
N VAL A 126 -4.33 -16.64 -24.64
CA VAL A 126 -4.49 -15.68 -23.55
C VAL A 126 -4.50 -16.47 -22.25
N ILE A 127 -3.42 -16.35 -21.47
CA ILE A 127 -3.18 -17.18 -20.29
C ILE A 127 -3.20 -16.28 -19.06
N GLY A 128 -4.13 -16.54 -18.14
CA GLY A 128 -4.15 -15.94 -16.81
C GLY A 128 -3.63 -16.94 -15.78
N ILE A 129 -2.54 -16.58 -15.10
CA ILE A 129 -1.92 -17.39 -14.06
C ILE A 129 -2.12 -16.70 -12.72
N CYS A 130 -2.78 -17.41 -11.80
CA CYS A 130 -2.89 -16.99 -10.41
C CYS A 130 -1.80 -17.65 -9.57
N SER A 131 -1.07 -16.86 -8.78
CA SER A 131 -0.18 -17.37 -7.74
C SER A 131 -0.71 -16.96 -6.37
N PRO A 132 -1.15 -17.90 -5.51
CA PRO A 132 -1.55 -17.59 -4.14
C PRO A 132 -0.40 -17.04 -3.28
N SER A 133 0.87 -17.31 -3.66
CA SER A 133 2.06 -16.81 -2.99
C SER A 133 2.62 -15.52 -3.59
N GLY A 134 2.03 -15.05 -4.70
CA GLY A 134 2.54 -13.94 -5.50
C GLY A 134 3.67 -14.33 -6.43
N PHE A 135 4.26 -13.32 -7.08
CA PHE A 135 5.34 -13.46 -8.06
C PHE A 135 6.56 -12.65 -7.64
N GLU A 136 7.75 -13.15 -7.99
CA GLU A 136 8.98 -12.40 -7.81
C GLU A 136 9.02 -11.16 -8.69
N GLU A 137 9.78 -10.13 -8.28
CA GLU A 137 9.95 -8.93 -9.10
C GLU A 137 10.57 -9.22 -10.48
N SER A 138 11.42 -10.25 -10.55
CA SER A 138 12.03 -10.75 -11.78
C SER A 138 10.99 -11.11 -12.85
N VAL A 139 9.82 -11.60 -12.45
CA VAL A 139 8.71 -11.96 -13.33
C VAL A 139 8.14 -10.74 -14.05
N TYR A 140 8.06 -9.59 -13.36
CA TYR A 140 7.52 -8.36 -13.94
C TYR A 140 8.52 -7.65 -14.85
N ARG A 141 9.81 -7.78 -14.55
CA ARG A 141 10.90 -7.12 -15.27
C ARG A 141 11.31 -7.86 -16.55
N ALA A 142 11.22 -9.19 -16.57
CA ALA A 142 11.64 -10.01 -17.71
C ALA A 142 10.42 -10.47 -18.53
N PRO A 143 10.22 -9.97 -19.77
CA PRO A 143 9.14 -10.46 -20.60
C PRO A 143 9.38 -11.94 -20.95
N LEU A 144 8.36 -12.77 -20.74
CA LEU A 144 8.32 -14.12 -21.30
C LEU A 144 8.06 -14.01 -22.80
N ASP A 145 9.12 -13.98 -23.59
CA ASP A 145 9.01 -13.90 -25.05
C ASP A 145 8.58 -15.23 -25.64
N ILE A 146 7.30 -15.51 -25.53
CA ILE A 146 6.66 -16.67 -26.12
C ILE A 146 5.74 -16.16 -27.25
N PRO A 147 5.94 -16.61 -28.50
CA PRO A 147 5.15 -16.14 -29.61
C PRO A 147 3.69 -16.52 -29.42
N ASN A 148 2.78 -15.65 -29.86
CA ASN A 148 1.33 -15.85 -29.78
C ASN A 148 0.78 -16.01 -28.35
N VAL A 149 1.51 -15.60 -27.31
CA VAL A 149 1.04 -15.67 -25.91
C VAL A 149 0.86 -14.27 -25.33
N THR A 150 -0.34 -14.02 -24.82
CA THR A 150 -0.65 -12.91 -23.93
C THR A 150 -0.77 -13.44 -22.52
N LEU A 151 0.14 -13.03 -21.63
CA LEU A 151 0.19 -13.49 -20.24
C LEU A 151 -0.37 -12.44 -19.29
N VAL A 152 -1.28 -12.86 -18.41
CA VAL A 152 -1.84 -12.09 -17.32
C VAL A 152 -1.46 -12.76 -16.00
N LEU A 153 -0.93 -11.98 -15.08
CA LEU A 153 -0.50 -12.42 -13.76
C LEU A 153 -1.48 -11.91 -12.72
N VAL A 154 -1.92 -12.81 -11.85
CA VAL A 154 -2.90 -12.53 -10.81
C VAL A 154 -2.35 -12.99 -9.47
N GLU A 155 -2.26 -12.08 -8.51
CA GLU A 155 -1.78 -12.38 -7.16
C GLU A 155 -2.66 -11.70 -6.11
N PRO A 156 -2.76 -12.25 -4.89
CA PRO A 156 -3.42 -11.55 -3.80
C PRO A 156 -2.69 -10.25 -3.47
N ALA A 157 -3.43 -9.16 -3.31
CA ALA A 157 -2.86 -7.87 -2.89
C ALA A 157 -2.73 -7.81 -1.35
N PRO A 158 -1.75 -7.06 -0.80
CA PRO A 158 -1.52 -6.99 0.65
C PRO A 158 -2.71 -6.40 1.42
N GLY A 159 -3.42 -5.43 0.85
CA GLY A 159 -4.66 -4.86 1.39
C GLY A 159 -5.92 -5.70 1.09
N GLY A 160 -5.75 -7.00 0.83
CA GLY A 160 -6.80 -7.88 0.35
C GLY A 160 -7.17 -7.66 -1.12
N GLY A 161 -8.04 -8.50 -1.66
CA GLY A 161 -8.40 -8.48 -3.09
C GLY A 161 -7.28 -8.99 -3.99
N TRP A 162 -7.23 -8.50 -5.22
CA TRP A 162 -6.39 -9.07 -6.28
C TRP A 162 -5.64 -8.00 -7.06
N LYS A 163 -4.34 -8.22 -7.25
CA LYS A 163 -3.50 -7.47 -8.18
C LYS A 163 -3.45 -8.22 -9.51
N VAL A 164 -3.80 -7.52 -10.59
CA VAL A 164 -3.81 -8.06 -11.96
C VAL A 164 -2.84 -7.25 -12.80
N SER A 165 -1.90 -7.91 -13.44
CA SER A 165 -0.81 -7.27 -14.18
C SER A 165 -0.34 -8.13 -15.35
N SER A 166 0.60 -7.64 -16.16
CA SER A 166 1.18 -8.39 -17.28
C SER A 166 2.70 -8.12 -17.36
N PRO A 167 3.52 -9.13 -17.68
CA PRO A 167 4.95 -8.94 -17.80
C PRO A 167 5.31 -8.28 -19.13
N GLY A 168 5.85 -7.06 -19.07
CA GLY A 168 6.59 -6.40 -20.15
C GLY A 168 5.82 -5.97 -21.41
N ARG A 169 4.53 -6.31 -21.57
CA ARG A 169 3.71 -5.85 -22.71
C ARG A 169 2.45 -5.13 -22.23
N SER A 170 2.10 -4.03 -22.88
CA SER A 170 0.81 -3.38 -22.68
C SER A 170 -0.31 -4.30 -23.17
N VAL A 171 -1.02 -4.93 -22.24
CA VAL A 171 -2.18 -5.78 -22.52
C VAL A 171 -3.44 -4.92 -22.47
N ASP A 172 -4.38 -5.18 -23.38
CA ASP A 172 -5.69 -4.53 -23.38
C ASP A 172 -6.38 -4.69 -22.01
N GLU A 173 -6.86 -3.59 -21.44
CA GLU A 173 -7.55 -3.56 -20.16
C GLU A 173 -8.75 -4.52 -20.12
N ARG A 174 -9.39 -4.77 -21.28
CA ARG A 174 -10.48 -5.75 -21.42
C ARG A 174 -10.01 -7.16 -21.10
N ILE A 175 -8.80 -7.53 -21.51
CA ILE A 175 -8.21 -8.84 -21.20
C ILE A 175 -7.86 -8.92 -19.71
N LEU A 176 -7.29 -7.85 -19.14
CA LEU A 176 -7.00 -7.81 -17.70
C LEU A 176 -8.29 -7.95 -16.87
N LYS A 177 -9.40 -7.32 -17.30
CA LYS A 177 -10.71 -7.46 -16.65
C LYS A 177 -11.25 -8.89 -16.68
N LEU A 178 -10.99 -9.68 -17.74
CA LEU A 178 -11.40 -11.09 -17.80
C LEU A 178 -10.81 -11.91 -16.65
N PHE A 179 -9.53 -11.67 -16.33
CA PHE A 179 -8.81 -12.42 -15.31
C PHE A 179 -8.85 -11.80 -13.92
N ASN A 180 -9.55 -10.68 -13.73
CA ASN A 180 -9.73 -10.09 -12.40
C ASN A 180 -10.89 -10.80 -11.69
N PRO A 181 -10.65 -11.68 -10.70
CA PRO A 181 -11.72 -12.45 -10.09
C PRO A 181 -12.66 -11.61 -9.22
N GLU A 182 -12.33 -10.34 -8.99
CA GLU A 182 -13.13 -9.42 -8.17
C GLU A 182 -14.04 -8.54 -9.04
N ASN A 183 -15.34 -8.63 -8.79
CA ASN A 183 -16.32 -7.76 -9.43
C ASN A 183 -16.36 -6.36 -8.76
N VAL A 184 -17.10 -5.42 -9.36
CA VAL A 184 -17.17 -4.04 -8.85
C VAL A 184 -17.78 -3.99 -7.44
N ALA A 185 -18.80 -4.79 -7.16
CA ALA A 185 -19.45 -4.83 -5.84
C ALA A 185 -18.48 -5.29 -4.74
N GLN A 186 -17.72 -6.36 -4.99
CA GLN A 186 -16.70 -6.87 -4.08
C GLN A 186 -15.59 -5.84 -3.81
N LYS A 187 -15.19 -5.07 -4.84
CA LYS A 187 -14.23 -3.96 -4.68
C LYS A 187 -14.79 -2.86 -3.79
N LEU A 188 -16.06 -2.47 -3.98
CA LEU A 188 -16.72 -1.48 -3.12
C LEU A 188 -16.84 -1.99 -1.67
N ASP A 189 -17.19 -3.26 -1.48
CA ASP A 189 -17.28 -3.88 -0.15
C ASP A 189 -15.92 -3.98 0.53
N ARG A 190 -14.84 -4.17 -0.22
CA ARG A 190 -13.47 -4.09 0.29
C ARG A 190 -13.14 -2.68 0.76
N VAL A 191 -13.49 -1.65 -0.01
CA VAL A 191 -13.31 -0.25 0.43
C VAL A 191 -14.12 0.03 1.69
N ARG A 192 -15.37 -0.43 1.77
CA ARG A 192 -16.21 -0.28 2.98
C ARG A 192 -15.60 -0.93 4.22
N ARG A 193 -15.07 -2.14 4.10
CA ARG A 193 -14.37 -2.82 5.21
C ARG A 193 -13.15 -2.03 5.66
N GLU A 194 -12.35 -1.53 4.73
CA GLU A 194 -11.20 -0.69 5.06
C GLU A 194 -11.61 0.62 5.76
N ILE A 195 -12.73 1.24 5.36
CA ILE A 195 -13.28 2.42 6.04
C ILE A 195 -13.66 2.08 7.48
N GLU A 196 -14.32 0.95 7.72
CA GLU A 196 -14.71 0.52 9.07
C GLU A 196 -13.50 0.19 9.94
N GLU A 197 -12.50 -0.51 9.39
CA GLU A 197 -11.23 -0.79 10.07
C GLU A 197 -10.50 0.50 10.47
N ARG A 198 -10.65 1.57 9.67
CA ARG A 198 -10.03 2.88 9.89
C ARG A 198 -11.00 3.93 10.43
N ARG A 199 -12.07 3.50 11.11
CA ARG A 199 -13.05 4.42 11.71
C ARG A 199 -12.44 5.43 12.71
N THR A 200 -11.34 5.06 13.37
CA THR A 200 -10.62 5.95 14.28
C THR A 200 -9.97 7.12 13.55
N ASP A 201 -9.51 6.92 12.31
CA ASP A 201 -8.87 7.95 11.50
C ASP A 201 -9.90 8.99 11.01
N LEU A 202 -11.15 8.56 10.83
CA LEU A 202 -12.27 9.47 10.52
C LEU A 202 -12.54 10.47 11.66
N LEU A 203 -12.21 10.10 12.90
CA LEU A 203 -12.36 10.96 14.08
C LEU A 203 -11.25 12.00 14.22
N THR A 204 -10.09 11.81 13.58
CA THR A 204 -8.91 12.68 13.72
C THR A 204 -8.62 13.49 12.47
N GLY A 205 -8.63 12.87 11.29
CA GLY A 205 -8.11 13.50 10.06
C GLY A 205 -8.80 13.12 8.75
N GLY A 206 -9.80 12.23 8.79
CA GLY A 206 -10.46 11.75 7.58
C GLY A 206 -9.61 10.77 6.76
N LEU A 207 -10.17 10.30 5.64
CA LEU A 207 -9.57 9.31 4.75
C LEU A 207 -9.50 9.89 3.32
N SER A 208 -8.28 9.97 2.78
CA SER A 208 -8.03 10.37 1.38
C SER A 208 -8.35 9.21 0.43
N ALA A 209 -9.07 9.50 -0.66
CA ALA A 209 -9.39 8.54 -1.70
C ALA A 209 -8.14 8.12 -2.46
N ALA A 210 -7.20 9.03 -2.74
CA ALA A 210 -5.92 8.70 -3.37
C ALA A 210 -5.07 7.75 -2.50
N SER A 211 -4.94 8.05 -1.20
CA SER A 211 -4.22 7.20 -0.24
C SER A 211 -4.85 5.80 -0.14
N MET A 212 -6.17 5.74 -0.02
CA MET A 212 -6.89 4.47 0.07
C MET A 212 -6.84 3.67 -1.24
N ALA A 213 -6.92 4.34 -2.39
CA ALA A 213 -6.76 3.74 -3.71
C ALA A 213 -5.37 3.11 -3.88
N ALA A 214 -4.31 3.80 -3.48
CA ALA A 214 -2.95 3.28 -3.53
C ALA A 214 -2.79 2.05 -2.62
N ARG A 215 -3.29 2.12 -1.38
CA ARG A 215 -3.23 1.03 -0.40
C ARG A 215 -4.00 -0.22 -0.85
N LEU A 216 -5.18 -0.06 -1.42
CA LEU A 216 -6.01 -1.17 -1.88
C LEU A 216 -5.72 -1.60 -3.32
N ALA A 217 -4.78 -0.94 -4.01
CA ALA A 217 -4.51 -1.10 -5.44
C ALA A 217 -5.79 -1.00 -6.30
N LEU A 218 -6.63 -0.01 -6.00
CA LEU A 218 -7.92 0.23 -6.65
C LEU A 218 -7.91 1.55 -7.44
N PRO A 219 -8.75 1.71 -8.48
CA PRO A 219 -8.94 2.99 -9.13
C PRO A 219 -9.57 4.03 -8.18
N VAL A 220 -9.04 5.26 -8.16
CA VAL A 220 -9.54 6.36 -7.30
C VAL A 220 -11.04 6.61 -7.50
N LYS A 221 -11.54 6.53 -8.73
CA LYS A 221 -12.98 6.69 -9.04
C LYS A 221 -13.86 5.67 -8.32
N LEU A 222 -13.38 4.44 -8.13
CA LEU A 222 -14.13 3.40 -7.43
C LEU A 222 -14.15 3.67 -5.92
N VAL A 223 -13.03 4.12 -5.36
CA VAL A 223 -12.96 4.54 -3.96
C VAL A 223 -13.87 5.73 -3.69
N GLN A 224 -13.90 6.73 -4.59
CA GLN A 224 -14.83 7.86 -4.53
C GLN A 224 -16.29 7.38 -4.49
N GLN A 225 -16.68 6.46 -5.38
CA GLN A 225 -18.04 5.89 -5.38
C GLN A 225 -18.36 5.18 -4.06
N ALA A 226 -17.38 4.47 -3.47
CA ALA A 226 -17.56 3.85 -2.17
C ALA A 226 -17.73 4.89 -1.06
N PHE A 227 -16.94 5.97 -1.08
CA PHE A 227 -17.05 7.08 -0.12
C PHE A 227 -18.43 7.73 -0.17
N GLU A 228 -18.91 8.06 -1.37
CA GLU A 228 -20.25 8.63 -1.58
C GLU A 228 -21.35 7.66 -1.11
N ALA A 229 -21.22 6.36 -1.41
CA ALA A 229 -22.18 5.36 -0.98
C ALA A 229 -22.22 5.20 0.55
N VAL A 230 -21.07 5.29 1.22
CA VAL A 230 -20.97 5.21 2.69
C VAL A 230 -21.53 6.47 3.34
N ALA A 231 -21.16 7.66 2.85
CA ALA A 231 -21.68 8.93 3.36
C ALA A 231 -23.19 9.10 3.14
N LYS A 232 -23.76 8.46 2.12
CA LYS A 232 -25.22 8.41 1.95
C LYS A 232 -25.90 7.53 3.00
N GLY A 233 -25.21 6.53 3.53
CA GLY A 233 -25.73 5.60 4.54
C GLY A 233 -25.55 6.06 5.99
N ASP A 234 -24.60 6.96 6.25
CA ASP A 234 -24.28 7.48 7.58
C ASP A 234 -24.36 9.02 7.60
N PRO A 235 -25.32 9.62 8.32
CA PRO A 235 -25.51 11.08 8.35
C PRO A 235 -24.35 11.86 8.98
N GLU A 236 -23.46 11.20 9.72
CA GLU A 236 -22.26 11.81 10.29
C GLU A 236 -21.10 11.84 9.30
N LEU A 237 -21.15 11.02 8.24
CA LEU A 237 -20.06 10.95 7.26
C LEU A 237 -20.30 11.92 6.10
N ARG A 238 -19.24 12.62 5.72
CA ARG A 238 -19.24 13.60 4.63
C ARG A 238 -18.11 13.33 3.68
N VAL A 239 -18.38 13.62 2.41
CA VAL A 239 -17.40 13.55 1.33
C VAL A 239 -17.19 14.96 0.81
N SER A 240 -15.94 15.42 0.74
CA SER A 240 -15.61 16.67 0.07
C SER A 240 -14.46 16.51 -0.91
N LYS A 241 -14.38 17.43 -1.87
CA LYS A 241 -13.31 17.50 -2.86
C LYS A 241 -12.40 18.69 -2.54
N ARG A 242 -11.15 18.43 -2.18
CA ARG A 242 -10.16 19.45 -1.81
C ARG A 242 -8.85 19.20 -2.56
N SER A 243 -8.29 20.25 -3.17
CA SER A 243 -6.99 20.18 -3.86
C SER A 243 -6.89 19.05 -4.89
N GLY A 244 -8.01 18.69 -5.53
CA GLY A 244 -8.08 17.61 -6.52
C GLY A 244 -8.26 16.19 -5.95
N ASP A 245 -8.24 16.01 -4.64
CA ASP A 245 -8.49 14.73 -3.96
C ASP A 245 -9.87 14.70 -3.30
N TRP A 246 -10.38 13.50 -3.04
CA TRP A 246 -11.64 13.26 -2.35
C TRP A 246 -11.36 12.79 -0.93
N LEU A 247 -12.02 13.41 0.04
CA LEU A 247 -11.81 13.15 1.45
C LEU A 247 -13.13 12.69 2.08
N LEU A 248 -13.11 11.55 2.76
CA LEU A 248 -14.19 11.10 3.63
C LEU A 248 -13.85 11.47 5.08
N PHE A 249 -14.74 12.16 5.78
CA PHE A 249 -14.51 12.57 7.17
C PHE A 249 -15.80 12.53 7.98
N ARG A 250 -15.68 12.50 9.32
CA ARG A 250 -16.82 12.61 10.23
C ARG A 250 -17.10 14.07 10.58
N GLY A 251 -18.35 14.47 10.42
CA GLY A 251 -18.90 15.78 10.76
C GLY A 251 -20.14 15.66 11.66
N ALA A 252 -20.69 16.80 12.05
CA ALA A 252 -21.98 16.87 12.72
C ALA A 252 -23.11 16.47 11.74
N ALA A 253 -24.08 15.72 12.25
CA ALA A 253 -25.30 15.41 11.52
C ALA A 253 -26.02 16.72 11.15
N VAL A 254 -26.13 16.98 9.85
CA VAL A 254 -26.89 18.10 9.30
C VAL A 254 -27.93 17.52 8.38
N PHE A 255 -29.20 17.89 8.60
CA PHE A 255 -30.27 17.61 7.65
C PHE A 255 -29.91 18.30 6.35
N SER A 256 -29.55 17.50 5.33
CA SER A 256 -29.16 17.98 4.02
C SER A 256 -30.39 18.53 3.30
N GLY A 257 -30.73 19.78 3.59
CA GLY A 257 -31.41 20.64 2.63
C GLY A 257 -30.36 21.08 1.61
N GLU A 258 -30.49 20.58 0.39
CA GLU A 258 -29.64 20.91 -0.76
C GLU A 258 -29.87 22.37 -1.15
N GLU A 259 -29.16 23.30 -0.53
CA GLU A 259 -29.08 24.69 -1.00
C GLU A 259 -27.63 24.99 -1.39
N ASP A 260 -27.44 25.22 -2.70
CA ASP A 260 -26.19 25.67 -3.30
C ASP A 260 -25.93 27.13 -2.87
N VAL A 261 -25.36 27.32 -1.67
CA VAL A 261 -25.01 28.65 -1.16
C VAL A 261 -23.63 29.04 -1.66
N SER A 262 -23.55 30.22 -2.29
CA SER A 262 -22.31 30.87 -2.72
C SER A 262 -21.27 30.93 -1.59
N MET A 263 -19.99 30.67 -1.89
CA MET A 263 -18.89 30.63 -0.92
C MET A 263 -18.73 31.93 -0.12
N LEU A 264 -19.07 33.08 -0.71
CA LEU A 264 -19.01 34.38 -0.02
C LEU A 264 -20.17 34.56 0.98
N ASP A 265 -21.37 34.13 0.63
CA ASP A 265 -22.53 34.13 1.54
C ASP A 265 -22.36 33.09 2.65
N TRP A 266 -21.64 32.00 2.38
CA TRP A 266 -21.27 30.99 3.35
C TRP A 266 -20.31 31.53 4.43
N ILE A 267 -19.25 32.28 4.07
CA ILE A 267 -18.36 32.90 5.07
C ILE A 267 -19.16 33.89 5.93
N ARG A 268 -20.01 34.71 5.30
CA ARG A 268 -20.79 35.72 6.02
C ARG A 268 -21.83 35.10 6.95
N ASN A 269 -22.48 34.00 6.55
CA ASN A 269 -23.41 33.25 7.39
C ASN A 269 -22.73 32.49 8.53
N LEU A 270 -21.49 32.04 8.35
CA LEU A 270 -20.69 31.36 9.38
C LEU A 270 -20.47 32.22 10.63
N PHE A 271 -20.48 33.54 10.49
CA PHE A 271 -20.27 34.47 11.59
C PHE A 271 -21.51 35.27 12.01
N SER A 272 -22.56 35.30 11.19
CA SER A 272 -23.72 36.19 11.45
C SER A 272 -24.92 35.53 12.12
N ARG A 273 -25.00 34.18 12.19
CA ARG A 273 -26.15 33.48 12.77
C ARG A 273 -25.80 32.55 13.93
N GLU A 274 -26.37 32.88 15.08
CA GLU A 274 -26.52 32.00 16.25
C GLU A 274 -27.40 30.80 15.85
N GLY A 275 -26.97 29.58 16.20
CA GLY A 275 -27.70 28.34 15.88
C GLY A 275 -27.19 27.52 14.67
N ASP A 276 -26.15 27.95 13.96
CA ASP A 276 -25.57 27.18 12.83
C ASP A 276 -24.32 26.36 13.21
N GLU A 277 -24.21 25.93 14.47
CA GLU A 277 -23.03 25.26 15.03
C GLU A 277 -22.66 23.97 14.28
N ALA A 278 -23.67 23.19 13.87
CA ALA A 278 -23.45 21.95 13.12
C ALA A 278 -22.74 22.20 11.78
N ARG A 279 -23.08 23.28 11.07
CA ARG A 279 -22.36 23.64 9.85
C ARG A 279 -20.94 24.11 10.19
N LYS A 280 -20.75 24.92 11.22
CA LYS A 280 -19.38 25.35 11.64
C LYS A 280 -18.50 24.14 11.98
N ILE A 281 -19.04 23.18 12.72
CA ILE A 281 -18.36 21.92 13.04
C ILE A 281 -17.95 21.19 11.75
N ASN A 282 -18.86 21.06 10.77
CA ASN A 282 -18.55 20.39 9.51
C ASN A 282 -17.41 21.06 8.74
N VAL A 283 -17.40 22.39 8.69
CA VAL A 283 -16.38 23.17 8.00
C VAL A 283 -15.02 23.05 8.69
N LEU A 284 -15.01 23.13 10.02
CA LEU A 284 -13.79 22.95 10.80
C LEU A 284 -13.28 21.51 10.71
N SER A 285 -14.16 20.50 10.77
CA SER A 285 -13.80 19.09 10.59
C SER A 285 -13.20 18.84 9.22
N GLU A 286 -13.78 19.41 8.16
CA GLU A 286 -13.23 19.35 6.81
C GLU A 286 -11.83 19.98 6.74
N ARG A 287 -11.66 21.18 7.30
CA ARG A 287 -10.36 21.87 7.33
C ARG A 287 -9.32 21.08 8.12
N ARG A 288 -9.69 20.54 9.28
CA ARG A 288 -8.83 19.70 10.11
C ARG A 288 -8.36 18.46 9.35
N ALA A 289 -9.28 17.82 8.65
CA ALA A 289 -8.99 16.64 7.85
C ALA A 289 -8.03 16.96 6.69
N ALA A 290 -8.24 18.08 5.98
CA ALA A 290 -7.32 18.55 4.96
C ALA A 290 -5.91 18.88 5.50
N LEU A 291 -5.82 19.50 6.68
CA LEU A 291 -4.53 19.77 7.34
C LEU A 291 -3.83 18.47 7.77
N SER A 292 -4.60 17.49 8.27
CA SER A 292 -4.08 16.19 8.68
C SER A 292 -3.52 15.41 7.49
N ASP A 293 -4.22 15.41 6.36
CA ASP A 293 -3.72 14.80 5.12
C ASP A 293 -2.43 15.49 4.62
N ARG A 294 -2.37 16.83 4.66
CA ARG A 294 -1.15 17.57 4.33
C ARG A 294 0.01 17.23 5.28
N LEU A 295 -0.25 17.13 6.57
CA LEU A 295 0.72 16.75 7.58
C LEU A 295 1.28 15.34 7.31
N ASN A 296 0.41 14.38 7.02
CA ASN A 296 0.82 13.00 6.70
C ASN A 296 1.71 12.95 5.45
N ARG A 297 1.34 13.68 4.37
CA ARG A 297 2.19 13.78 3.16
C ARG A 297 3.56 14.36 3.47
N MET A 298 3.63 15.34 4.36
CA MET A 298 4.90 15.95 4.75
C MET A 298 5.77 14.98 5.55
N TYR A 299 5.19 14.15 6.42
CA TYR A 299 5.94 13.07 7.08
C TYR A 299 6.43 12.01 6.09
N ASP A 300 5.63 11.65 5.08
CA ASP A 300 6.08 10.74 4.02
C ASP A 300 7.27 11.33 3.24
N ASP A 301 7.25 12.62 2.96
CA ASP A 301 8.33 13.31 2.26
C ASP A 301 9.60 13.42 3.13
N ILE A 302 9.47 13.72 4.43
CA ILE A 302 10.58 13.64 5.40
C ILE A 302 11.22 12.25 5.37
N GLY A 303 10.41 11.19 5.46
CA GLY A 303 10.92 9.81 5.43
C GLY A 303 11.62 9.43 4.13
N LYS A 304 11.27 10.05 2.98
CA LYS A 304 12.02 9.86 1.71
C LYS A 304 13.35 10.60 1.73
N LEU A 305 13.39 11.82 2.27
CA LEU A 305 14.61 12.61 2.41
C LEU A 305 15.60 11.92 3.35
N GLU A 306 15.14 11.41 4.50
CA GLU A 306 15.96 10.65 5.45
C GLU A 306 16.55 9.38 4.83
N LYS A 307 15.75 8.62 4.06
CA LYS A 307 16.26 7.43 3.34
C LYS A 307 17.34 7.80 2.33
N LYS A 308 17.18 8.91 1.62
CA LYS A 308 18.18 9.41 0.66
C LYS A 308 19.44 9.89 1.37
N GLU A 309 19.29 10.56 2.52
CA GLU A 309 20.41 10.95 3.38
C GLU A 309 21.22 9.71 3.82
N ALA A 310 20.54 8.66 4.30
CA ALA A 310 21.18 7.41 4.69
C ALA A 310 21.95 6.75 3.53
N GLN A 311 21.37 6.74 2.33
CA GLN A 311 22.05 6.24 1.12
C GLN A 311 23.32 7.05 0.79
N LEU A 312 23.24 8.39 0.83
CA LEU A 312 24.38 9.25 0.59
C LEU A 312 25.46 9.10 1.66
N LEU A 313 25.07 8.89 2.92
CA LEU A 313 26.02 8.60 4.00
C LEU A 313 26.79 7.29 3.72
N ASP A 314 26.11 6.24 3.27
CA ASP A 314 26.75 4.97 2.91
C ASP A 314 27.66 5.09 1.69
N GLU A 315 27.23 5.82 0.65
CA GLU A 315 28.06 6.15 -0.51
C GLU A 315 29.29 6.99 -0.13
N GLY A 316 29.12 7.97 0.76
CA GLY A 316 30.20 8.81 1.27
C GLY A 316 31.24 8.04 2.08
N LYS A 317 30.80 7.05 2.87
CA LYS A 317 31.70 6.13 3.60
C LYS A 317 32.47 5.23 2.64
N ALA A 318 31.84 4.76 1.57
CA ALA A 318 32.47 3.90 0.56
C ALA A 318 33.40 4.66 -0.40
N ALA A 319 33.23 5.98 -0.54
CA ALA A 319 34.01 6.80 -1.46
C ALA A 319 35.49 6.90 -1.04
N ALA A 320 36.40 6.54 -1.96
CA ALA A 320 37.85 6.63 -1.72
C ALA A 320 38.41 8.05 -1.89
N SER A 321 37.79 8.89 -2.72
CA SER A 321 38.28 10.24 -3.04
C SER A 321 37.69 11.29 -2.08
N ASN A 322 38.56 12.11 -1.48
CA ASN A 322 38.15 13.21 -0.61
C ASN A 322 37.26 14.23 -1.35
N VAL A 323 37.51 14.48 -2.64
CA VAL A 323 36.67 15.37 -3.46
C VAL A 323 35.24 14.84 -3.57
N VAL A 324 35.07 13.51 -3.70
CA VAL A 324 33.75 12.87 -3.73
C VAL A 324 33.09 12.97 -2.36
N LYS A 325 33.83 12.71 -1.28
CA LYS A 325 33.32 12.86 0.10
C LYS A 325 32.83 14.27 0.38
N ARG A 326 33.59 15.31 0.00
CA ARG A 326 33.19 16.71 0.16
C ARG A 326 31.91 17.05 -0.61
N ARG A 327 31.77 16.55 -1.85
CA ARG A 327 30.53 16.73 -2.63
C ARG A 327 29.33 16.06 -1.95
N ILE A 328 29.51 14.83 -1.47
CA ILE A 328 28.46 14.08 -0.77
C ILE A 328 28.09 14.79 0.55
N ALA A 329 29.07 15.30 1.30
CA ALA A 329 28.83 16.07 2.52
C ALA A 329 27.97 17.32 2.27
N ALA A 330 28.25 18.08 1.21
CA ALA A 330 27.41 19.23 0.81
C ALA A 330 25.97 18.80 0.45
N GLN A 331 25.80 17.67 -0.24
CA GLN A 331 24.47 17.12 -0.54
C GLN A 331 23.72 16.71 0.73
N ILE A 332 24.41 16.10 1.70
CA ILE A 332 23.81 15.71 2.99
C ILE A 332 23.40 16.95 3.78
N SER A 333 24.24 18.00 3.86
CA SER A 333 23.87 19.25 4.54
C SER A 333 22.60 19.87 3.92
N HIS A 334 22.49 19.91 2.59
CA HIS A 334 21.27 20.37 1.93
C HIS A 334 20.04 19.52 2.31
N LEU A 335 20.17 18.18 2.32
CA LEU A 335 19.05 17.31 2.73
C LEU A 335 18.65 17.51 4.19
N ARG A 336 19.61 17.68 5.11
CA ARG A 336 19.32 17.98 6.54
C ARG A 336 18.59 19.31 6.70
N SER A 337 18.99 20.33 5.96
CA SER A 337 18.28 21.62 5.92
C SER A 337 16.84 21.47 5.41
N ASP A 338 16.63 20.74 4.31
CA ASP A 338 15.29 20.48 3.77
C ASP A 338 14.41 19.69 4.77
N ILE A 339 14.96 18.67 5.42
CA ILE A 339 14.30 17.92 6.49
C ILE A 339 13.92 18.86 7.64
N GLY A 340 14.81 19.77 8.04
CA GLY A 340 14.55 20.81 9.03
C GLY A 340 13.34 21.67 8.69
N ARG A 341 13.26 22.17 7.45
CA ARG A 341 12.12 22.99 6.96
C ARG A 341 10.81 22.20 6.90
N CYS A 342 10.86 20.93 6.50
CA CYS A 342 9.68 20.07 6.54
C CYS A 342 9.22 19.82 7.98
N ASN A 343 10.14 19.65 8.93
CA ASN A 343 9.83 19.46 10.35
C ASN A 343 9.21 20.71 10.99
N THR A 344 9.72 21.91 10.70
CA THR A 344 9.12 23.17 11.19
C THR A 344 7.70 23.34 10.64
N SER A 345 7.51 23.12 9.33
CA SER A 345 6.21 23.14 8.69
C SER A 345 5.24 22.10 9.30
N ALA A 346 5.72 20.90 9.62
CA ALA A 346 4.91 19.85 10.27
C ALA A 346 4.47 20.26 11.67
N ALA A 347 5.35 20.88 12.45
CA ALA A 347 5.02 21.41 13.77
C ALA A 347 3.94 22.51 13.69
N LEU A 348 4.00 23.39 12.69
CA LEU A 348 2.98 24.42 12.46
C LEU A 348 1.62 23.83 12.12
N LEU A 349 1.56 22.87 11.18
CA LEU A 349 0.31 22.18 10.83
C LEU A 349 -0.28 21.44 12.03
N SER A 350 0.56 20.77 12.83
CA SER A 350 0.12 20.08 14.05
C SER A 350 -0.51 21.06 15.05
N LYS A 351 0.09 22.23 15.27
CA LYS A 351 -0.50 23.29 16.12
C LYS A 351 -1.85 23.76 15.58
N GLN A 352 -1.97 24.01 14.28
CA GLN A 352 -3.24 24.41 13.65
C GLN A 352 -4.34 23.34 13.83
N ILE A 353 -4.00 22.06 13.69
CA ILE A 353 -4.93 20.95 13.91
C ILE A 353 -5.42 20.94 15.36
N ASN A 354 -4.55 21.18 16.34
CA ASN A 354 -4.92 21.22 17.75
C ASN A 354 -5.88 22.37 18.05
N ILE A 355 -5.58 23.58 17.54
CA ILE A 355 -6.46 24.76 17.68
C ILE A 355 -7.85 24.47 17.11
N ILE A 356 -7.93 23.95 15.88
CA ILE A 356 -9.21 23.61 15.24
C ILE A 356 -9.95 22.53 16.03
N SER A 357 -9.24 21.54 16.56
CA SER A 357 -9.85 20.47 17.38
C SER A 357 -10.49 21.03 18.64
N THR A 358 -9.84 21.99 19.32
CA THR A 358 -10.41 22.69 20.47
C THR A 358 -11.67 23.47 20.08
N HIS A 359 -11.67 24.17 18.95
CA HIS A 359 -12.86 24.89 18.46
C HIS A 359 -14.03 23.94 18.14
N ILE A 360 -13.76 22.81 17.46
CA ILE A 360 -14.78 21.79 17.20
C ILE A 360 -15.38 21.29 18.50
N HIS A 361 -14.54 20.99 19.50
CA HIS A 361 -15.01 20.52 20.80
C HIS A 361 -15.89 21.55 21.51
N ASN A 362 -15.48 22.82 21.54
CA ASN A 362 -16.28 23.89 22.16
C ASN A 362 -17.64 24.08 21.46
N LEU A 363 -17.67 24.00 20.13
CA LEU A 363 -18.93 24.05 19.37
C LEU A 363 -19.82 22.83 19.63
N GLN A 364 -19.24 21.64 19.80
CA GLN A 364 -20.00 20.45 20.18
C GLN A 364 -20.58 20.56 21.60
N LEU A 365 -19.84 21.15 22.54
CA LEU A 365 -20.34 21.43 23.89
C LEU A 365 -21.51 22.42 23.85
N ALA A 366 -21.41 23.49 23.06
CA ALA A 366 -22.51 24.43 22.84
C ALA A 366 -23.75 23.74 22.25
N GLN A 367 -23.55 22.89 21.24
CA GLN A 367 -24.64 22.17 20.56
C GLN A 367 -25.40 21.21 21.48
N THR A 368 -24.71 20.55 22.41
CA THR A 368 -25.33 19.60 23.34
C THR A 368 -26.10 20.27 24.48
N GLY A 369 -26.13 21.61 24.54
CA GLY A 369 -26.91 22.34 25.54
C GLY A 369 -26.48 22.08 26.98
N SER A 370 -25.27 21.56 27.19
CA SER A 370 -24.69 21.51 28.53
C SER A 370 -24.40 22.94 28.95
N ILE A 371 -25.31 23.54 29.73
CA ILE A 371 -25.16 24.82 30.43
C ILE A 371 -24.12 24.67 31.56
N ALA A 372 -22.98 24.04 31.29
CA ALA A 372 -21.76 24.44 31.95
C ALA A 372 -21.40 25.78 31.29
N GLN A 373 -21.30 26.86 32.07
CA GLN A 373 -20.97 28.22 31.60
C GLN A 373 -20.13 28.17 30.33
N LEU A 374 -20.78 28.33 29.17
CA LEU A 374 -20.07 28.40 27.92
C LEU A 374 -19.16 29.62 28.04
N PRO A 375 -17.88 29.52 27.63
CA PRO A 375 -17.02 30.68 27.57
C PRO A 375 -17.76 31.77 26.81
N SER A 376 -17.74 32.99 27.35
CA SER A 376 -18.50 34.10 26.77
C SER A 376 -18.08 34.31 25.32
N SER A 377 -18.94 34.91 24.49
CA SER A 377 -18.54 35.25 23.11
C SER A 377 -17.25 36.07 23.10
N GLU A 378 -17.03 36.88 24.14
CA GLU A 378 -15.81 37.64 24.39
C GLU A 378 -14.58 36.74 24.56
N GLU A 379 -14.66 35.70 25.41
CA GLU A 379 -13.58 34.74 25.64
C GLU A 379 -13.26 33.91 24.38
N LEU A 380 -14.30 33.53 23.61
CA LEU A 380 -14.10 32.84 22.33
C LEU A 380 -13.44 33.75 21.29
N THR A 381 -13.82 35.02 21.23
CA THR A 381 -13.16 35.99 20.35
C THR A 381 -11.73 36.28 20.78
N GLU A 382 -11.47 36.38 22.09
CA GLU A 382 -10.13 36.59 22.62
C GLU A 382 -9.23 35.38 22.32
N ALA A 383 -9.72 34.15 22.51
CA ALA A 383 -8.99 32.94 22.15
C ALA A 383 -8.72 32.85 20.63
N ALA A 384 -9.67 33.28 19.80
CA ALA A 384 -9.49 33.32 18.34
C ALA A 384 -8.45 34.35 17.91
N VAL A 385 -8.50 35.57 18.49
CA VAL A 385 -7.51 36.63 18.23
C VAL A 385 -6.13 36.20 18.70
N ASN A 386 -6.02 35.61 19.90
CA ASN A 386 -4.75 35.10 20.41
C ASN A 386 -4.20 33.96 19.55
N ALA A 387 -5.06 33.06 19.05
CA ALA A 387 -4.65 32.04 18.11
C ALA A 387 -4.18 32.63 16.77
N GLU A 388 -4.84 33.67 16.27
CA GLU A 388 -4.42 34.38 15.05
C GLU A 388 -3.09 35.11 15.25
N GLU A 389 -2.91 35.81 16.37
CA GLU A 389 -1.66 36.47 16.73
C GLU A 389 -0.52 35.46 16.90
N MET A 390 -0.77 34.31 17.53
CA MET A 390 0.21 33.22 17.61
C MET A 390 0.56 32.66 16.23
N LEU A 391 -0.40 32.53 15.32
CA LEU A 391 -0.15 32.06 13.96
C LEU A 391 0.62 33.09 13.13
N GLU A 392 0.33 34.37 13.30
CA GLU A 392 1.04 35.47 12.66
C GLU A 392 2.47 35.57 13.21
N GLN A 393 2.65 35.47 14.52
CA GLN A 393 3.97 35.39 15.15
C GLN A 393 4.75 34.17 14.63
N LEU A 394 4.11 33.01 14.49
CA LEU A 394 4.76 31.81 13.96
C LEU A 394 5.09 31.94 12.47
N ALA A 395 4.23 32.57 11.67
CA ALA A 395 4.51 32.83 10.25
C ALA A 395 5.65 33.84 10.10
N ALA A 396 5.64 34.92 10.88
CA ALA A 396 6.73 35.88 10.94
C ALA A 396 8.04 35.21 11.43
N SER A 397 7.94 34.28 12.39
CA SER A 397 9.09 33.49 12.84
C SER A 397 9.62 32.58 11.73
N ASP A 398 8.74 31.95 10.96
CA ASP A 398 9.11 31.08 9.84
C ASP A 398 9.75 31.88 8.68
N GLU A 399 9.22 33.06 8.36
CA GLU A 399 9.82 33.98 7.39
C GLU A 399 11.18 34.51 7.87
N LEU A 400 11.30 34.86 9.15
CA LEU A 400 12.56 35.28 9.74
C LEU A 400 13.59 34.15 9.77
N VAL A 401 13.18 32.93 10.12
CA VAL A 401 14.05 31.75 10.07
C VAL A 401 14.47 31.47 8.64
N THR A 402 13.55 31.53 7.67
CA THR A 402 13.89 31.35 6.25
C THR A 402 14.84 32.44 5.75
N GLY A 403 14.64 33.70 6.15
CA GLY A 403 15.50 34.82 5.78
C GLY A 403 16.89 34.79 6.46
N LEU A 404 16.94 34.40 7.74
CA LEU A 404 18.17 34.21 8.50
C LEU A 404 18.94 32.99 8.00
N GLU A 405 18.27 31.89 7.67
CA GLU A 405 18.88 30.72 7.04
C GLU A 405 19.56 31.11 5.73
N VAL A 406 18.94 31.90 4.85
CA VAL A 406 19.59 32.30 3.58
C VAL A 406 20.85 33.13 3.83
N SER A 407 20.89 33.96 4.89
CA SER A 407 22.05 34.79 5.21
C SER A 407 23.12 34.06 6.03
N MET A 408 22.73 33.14 6.91
CA MET A 408 23.64 32.37 7.77
C MET A 408 24.10 31.06 7.13
N ALA A 409 23.35 30.49 6.19
CA ALA A 409 23.72 29.26 5.50
C ALA A 409 25.05 29.41 4.76
N GLN A 410 25.39 30.58 4.22
CA GLN A 410 26.68 30.74 3.55
C GLN A 410 27.89 30.52 4.48
N THR A 411 27.76 30.83 5.78
CA THR A 411 28.83 30.66 6.76
C THR A 411 28.68 29.35 7.55
N ALA A 412 27.45 28.99 7.93
CA ALA A 412 27.16 27.79 8.72
C ALA A 412 27.24 26.48 7.90
N MET A 413 26.95 26.52 6.59
CA MET A 413 27.13 25.33 5.75
C MET A 413 28.59 24.87 5.75
N SER A 414 29.56 25.78 5.89
CA SER A 414 30.97 25.37 6.00
C SER A 414 31.26 24.60 7.30
N GLU A 415 30.56 24.88 8.40
CA GLU A 415 30.77 24.19 9.68
C GLU A 415 30.05 22.84 9.70
N GLU A 416 28.79 22.79 9.22
CA GLU A 416 28.02 21.55 9.13
C GLU A 416 28.62 20.59 8.11
N GLU A 417 29.06 21.07 6.94
CA GLU A 417 29.78 20.26 5.96
C GLU A 417 31.08 19.70 6.54
N ALA A 418 31.82 20.47 7.34
CA ALA A 418 33.02 19.99 8.02
C ALA A 418 32.69 18.91 9.06
N ALA A 419 31.58 19.05 9.79
CA ALA A 419 31.10 18.03 10.73
C ALA A 419 30.67 16.74 10.01
N ILE A 420 29.93 16.85 8.90
CA ILE A 420 29.53 15.70 8.08
C ILE A 420 30.75 15.05 7.43
N LEU A 421 31.71 15.83 6.93
CA LEU A 421 32.94 15.31 6.37
C LEU A 421 33.74 14.54 7.43
N LYS A 422 33.79 15.04 8.67
CA LYS A 422 34.36 14.31 9.80
C LYS A 422 33.59 13.03 10.13
N GLU A 423 32.26 13.03 10.00
CA GLU A 423 31.41 11.82 10.13
C GLU A 423 31.77 10.77 9.06
N LEU A 424 31.96 11.20 7.80
CA LEU A 424 32.36 10.34 6.68
C LEU A 424 33.81 9.84 6.75
N GLU A 425 34.68 10.55 7.47
CA GLU A 425 36.08 10.16 7.72
C GLU A 425 36.20 9.27 8.97
N GLY A 426 35.43 9.53 10.02
CA GLY A 426 35.50 8.82 11.30
C GLY A 426 35.08 7.35 11.28
N ALA A 427 34.41 6.90 10.22
CA ALA A 427 34.09 5.48 10.00
C ALA A 427 35.31 4.63 9.57
N GLN A 428 36.41 5.26 9.16
CA GLN A 428 37.71 4.58 9.07
C GLN A 428 38.34 4.57 10.46
N ALA A 429 37.78 3.76 11.37
CA ALA A 429 38.57 3.31 12.50
C ALA A 429 39.88 2.74 11.94
N PRO A 430 41.06 3.13 12.45
CA PRO A 430 42.32 2.63 11.94
C PRO A 430 42.26 1.12 12.00
N ALA A 431 42.21 0.48 10.84
CA ALA A 431 42.33 -0.96 10.74
C ALA A 431 43.65 -1.27 11.43
N ALA A 432 43.55 -1.81 12.65
CA ALA A 432 44.66 -2.16 13.48
C ALA A 432 45.60 -2.97 12.60
N THR A 433 46.69 -2.32 12.20
CA THR A 433 47.74 -2.91 11.39
C THR A 433 48.52 -3.75 12.38
N GLY A 434 47.89 -4.86 12.77
CA GLY A 434 48.49 -5.90 13.58
C GLY A 434 49.54 -6.54 12.72
N THR A 435 50.76 -6.01 12.82
CA THR A 435 51.99 -6.71 12.53
C THR A 435 51.97 -8.03 13.29
N ARG A 436 51.46 -9.10 12.66
CA ARG A 436 51.56 -10.46 13.21
C ARG A 436 52.88 -11.05 12.73
N GLU A 437 53.92 -10.67 13.45
CA GLU A 437 55.19 -11.36 13.48
C GLU A 437 55.00 -12.77 14.10
N ALA A 438 55.83 -13.71 13.66
CA ALA A 438 55.70 -15.15 13.80
C ALA A 438 55.65 -15.68 15.26
N THR A 439 54.99 -16.83 15.46
CA THR A 439 55.53 -18.11 16.00
C THR A 439 54.36 -19.07 16.34
N PRO A 440 54.42 -20.37 15.99
CA PRO A 440 53.39 -21.35 16.35
C PRO A 440 53.66 -22.02 17.72
N PRO A 441 52.61 -22.36 18.49
CA PRO A 441 52.68 -23.53 19.35
C PRO A 441 51.46 -24.46 19.21
N VAL A 442 51.80 -25.74 18.99
CA VAL A 442 51.27 -26.99 19.57
C VAL A 442 49.76 -27.11 19.89
N PRO A 443 49.08 -28.16 19.38
CA PRO A 443 47.67 -28.43 19.69
C PRO A 443 47.50 -29.10 21.07
N GLN A 444 46.66 -28.54 21.93
CA GLN A 444 46.15 -29.22 23.13
C GLN A 444 44.66 -29.52 22.99
N THR A 445 44.38 -30.80 23.07
CA THR A 445 43.08 -31.48 23.17
C THR A 445 42.41 -31.17 24.52
N ALA A 446 41.24 -30.55 24.49
CA ALA A 446 40.30 -30.50 25.62
C ALA A 446 38.92 -30.91 25.07
N ARG A 447 38.55 -32.19 25.17
CA ARG A 447 37.79 -32.80 26.28
C ARG A 447 36.46 -32.08 26.52
N SER A 448 35.45 -32.58 25.82
CA SER A 448 34.04 -32.24 25.94
C SER A 448 33.49 -32.71 27.28
N GLU A 449 32.89 -31.79 28.03
CA GLU A 449 32.16 -32.06 29.27
C GLU A 449 30.65 -32.03 28.95
N PRO A 450 29.86 -33.06 29.30
CA PRO A 450 28.43 -33.11 28.99
C PRO A 450 27.59 -32.44 30.09
N ALA A 451 26.62 -31.62 29.67
CA ALA A 451 25.65 -30.96 30.55
C ALA A 451 24.75 -31.98 31.28
N PRO A 452 24.38 -31.74 32.56
CA PRO A 452 23.57 -32.65 33.35
C PRO A 452 22.07 -32.52 33.02
N ARG A 453 21.40 -33.67 33.06
CA ARG A 453 19.95 -33.85 32.99
C ARG A 453 19.29 -33.45 34.30
N GLU A 454 18.33 -32.53 34.26
CA GLU A 454 17.36 -32.34 35.35
C GLU A 454 16.12 -33.23 35.11
N ARG A 455 15.98 -34.24 35.98
CA ARG A 455 14.72 -34.85 36.44
C ARG A 455 14.78 -34.68 37.97
N SER A 456 13.78 -34.19 38.70
CA SER A 456 12.52 -34.86 39.10
C SER A 456 11.85 -33.90 40.12
N GLY A 457 10.58 -33.50 39.98
CA GLY A 457 9.43 -34.02 40.77
C GLY A 457 9.17 -33.23 42.07
N PRO A 458 8.12 -33.49 42.89
CA PRO A 458 6.75 -33.97 42.63
C PRO A 458 5.64 -33.13 43.37
N GLN A 459 4.40 -33.64 43.30
CA GLN A 459 3.09 -33.20 43.82
C GLN A 459 2.98 -32.93 45.34
N ALA A 460 1.98 -32.11 45.72
CA ALA A 460 0.88 -32.32 46.71
C ALA A 460 0.15 -30.96 46.92
N GLU A 461 -1.16 -30.79 47.14
CA GLU A 461 -2.30 -31.63 47.54
C GLU A 461 -3.54 -31.31 46.68
#